data_AF-A0A929W9Z7-F1
#
_entry.id   AF-A0A929W9Z7-F1
#
_cell.length_a   1.000
_cell.length_b   1.000
_cell.length_c   1.000
_cell.angle_alpha   90.00
_cell.angle_beta   90.00
_cell.angle_gamma   90.00
#
_symmetry.space_group_name_H-M   'P 1'
#
loop_
_entity.id
_entity.type
_entity.pdbx_description
1 polymer ?
#
loop_
_entity_poly.entity_id
_entity_poly.type
_entity_poly.pdbx_seq_one_letter_code
_entity_poly.pdbx_strand_id
1 'polypeptide(L)'
;MELKRVVVTGLGAITPVGNTLEATWNSLLNGVSGAAPIQGFDASRFKTQFACEVKDFKAADFIDRKEIRKMDLYEQYAVVAAMQAVQDSGMDLETIDKDNIGVVL
;
A
#
# COMPACT_ATOMS: atom_id res chain seq x y z
N MET A 1 -32.25 12.31 9.37
CA MET A 1 -30.78 12.22 9.30
C MET A 1 -30.30 13.23 8.29
N GLU A 2 -29.35 14.08 8.67
CA GLU A 2 -28.67 14.97 7.73
C GLU A 2 -27.38 14.29 7.27
N LEU A 3 -27.15 14.21 5.96
CA LEU A 3 -25.95 13.59 5.41
C LEU A 3 -24.76 14.54 5.55
N LYS A 4 -23.65 14.04 6.08
CA LYS A 4 -22.39 14.79 6.17
C LYS A 4 -21.63 14.67 4.84
N ARG A 5 -20.93 15.75 4.45
CA ARG A 5 -19.98 15.71 3.34
C ARG A 5 -18.75 14.90 3.75
N VAL A 6 -18.28 14.06 2.85
CA VAL A 6 -17.06 13.27 3.03
C VAL A 6 -16.05 13.72 1.97
N VAL A 7 -14.79 13.85 2.38
CA VAL A 7 -13.68 14.27 1.51
C VAL A 7 -12.51 13.30 1.70
N VAL A 8 -11.66 13.21 0.68
CA VAL A 8 -10.39 12.47 0.75
C VAL A 8 -9.31 13.45 1.18
N THR A 9 -8.65 13.18 2.30
CA THR A 9 -7.60 14.05 2.86
C THR A 9 -6.19 13.50 2.71
N GLY A 10 -6.03 12.18 2.56
CA GLY A 10 -4.73 11.56 2.37
C GLY A 10 -4.83 10.26 1.57
N LEU A 11 -3.74 9.93 0.87
CA LEU A 11 -3.62 8.77 0.00
C LEU A 11 -2.32 8.02 0.29
N GLY A 12 -2.35 6.71 0.10
CA GLY A 12 -1.19 5.84 0.22
C GLY A 12 -1.30 4.68 -0.74
N ALA A 13 -0.17 4.25 -1.31
CA ALA A 13 -0.19 3.24 -2.36
C ALA A 13 1.10 2.41 -2.38
N ILE A 14 0.93 1.09 -2.32
CA ILE A 14 1.95 0.09 -2.62
C ILE A 14 1.50 -0.67 -3.87
N THR A 15 2.24 -0.52 -4.97
CA THR A 15 1.81 -1.03 -6.28
C THR A 15 2.96 -1.64 -7.07
N PRO A 16 2.67 -2.40 -8.14
CA PRO A 16 3.70 -2.97 -9.03
C PRO A 16 4.55 -1.96 -9.80
N VAL A 17 4.17 -0.67 -9.75
CA VAL A 17 4.83 0.43 -10.46
C VAL A 17 5.35 1.53 -9.51
N GLY A 18 5.25 1.32 -8.19
CA GLY A 18 5.75 2.26 -7.19
C GLY A 18 5.33 1.88 -5.77
N ASN A 19 6.23 2.07 -4.81
CA ASN A 19 6.01 1.80 -3.38
C ASN A 19 5.61 3.06 -2.59
N THR A 20 5.33 4.16 -3.29
CA THR A 20 4.79 5.40 -2.71
C THR A 20 3.70 5.96 -3.62
N LEU A 21 2.87 6.85 -3.08
CA LEU A 21 1.88 7.60 -3.86
C LEU A 21 2.51 8.33 -5.06
N GLU A 22 3.58 9.09 -4.81
CA GLU A 22 4.28 9.87 -5.84
C GLU A 22 4.88 8.99 -6.93
N ALA A 23 5.57 7.90 -6.55
CA ALA A 23 6.16 6.98 -7.50
C ALA A 23 5.09 6.28 -8.35
N THR A 24 4.00 5.83 -7.71
CA THR A 24 2.87 5.21 -8.40
C THR A 24 2.26 6.19 -9.41
N TRP A 25 1.98 7.42 -8.97
CA TRP A 25 1.36 8.44 -9.81
C TRP A 25 2.23 8.81 -11.01
N ASN A 26 3.52 9.04 -10.78
CA ASN A 26 4.47 9.35 -11.85
C ASN A 26 4.57 8.19 -12.86
N SER A 27 4.60 6.94 -12.41
CA SER A 27 4.59 5.77 -13.30
C SER A 27 3.33 5.69 -14.15
N LEU A 28 2.15 5.96 -13.55
CA LEU A 28 0.88 5.95 -14.28
C LEU A 28 0.84 7.03 -15.36
N LEU A 29 1.27 8.27 -15.04
CA LEU A 29 1.32 9.37 -16.01
C LEU A 29 2.28 9.10 -17.17
N ASN A 30 3.35 8.35 -16.93
CA ASN A 30 4.34 7.97 -17.95
C ASN A 30 3.99 6.66 -18.67
N GLY A 31 2.86 6.02 -18.38
CA GLY A 31 2.45 4.77 -19.03
C GLY A 31 3.37 3.58 -18.73
N VAL A 32 4.03 3.58 -17.56
CA VAL A 32 4.94 2.51 -17.15
C VAL A 32 4.16 1.24 -16.86
N SER A 33 4.55 0.12 -17.49
CA SER A 33 3.95 -1.19 -17.23
C SER A 33 4.52 -1.82 -15.95
N GLY A 34 3.64 -2.37 -15.11
CA GLY A 34 4.01 -3.15 -13.93
C GLY A 34 4.31 -4.62 -14.22
N ALA A 35 3.92 -5.13 -15.40
CA ALA A 35 3.99 -6.55 -15.72
C ALA A 35 5.43 -7.03 -15.97
N ALA A 36 5.77 -8.17 -15.39
CA ALA A 36 7.06 -8.84 -15.55
C ALA A 36 6.89 -10.37 -15.39
N PRO A 37 7.88 -11.19 -15.76
CA PRO A 37 7.89 -12.60 -15.39
C PRO A 37 7.74 -12.78 -13.87
N ILE A 38 6.96 -13.78 -13.44
CA ILE A 38 6.74 -14.09 -12.03
C ILE A 38 8.07 -14.45 -11.36
N GLN A 39 8.38 -13.84 -10.22
CA GLN A 39 9.58 -14.13 -9.42
C GLN A 39 9.24 -14.75 -8.06
N GLY A 40 8.01 -14.60 -7.57
CA GLY A 40 7.60 -15.14 -6.26
C GLY A 40 7.58 -16.67 -6.19
N PHE A 41 7.49 -17.37 -7.32
CA PHE A 41 7.53 -18.83 -7.41
C PHE A 41 7.89 -19.31 -8.83
N ASP A 42 8.19 -20.60 -8.98
CA ASP A 42 8.43 -21.22 -10.29
C ASP A 42 7.10 -21.39 -11.07
N ALA A 43 6.88 -20.48 -12.02
CA ALA A 43 5.71 -20.48 -12.88
C ALA A 43 5.85 -21.34 -14.16
N SER A 44 6.94 -22.10 -14.35
CA SER A 44 7.24 -22.81 -15.62
C SER A 44 6.15 -23.79 -16.08
N ARG A 45 5.36 -24.34 -15.14
CA ARG A 45 4.28 -25.29 -15.40
C ARG A 45 2.90 -24.64 -15.57
N PHE A 46 2.81 -23.31 -15.50
CA PHE A 46 1.57 -22.56 -15.62
C PHE A 46 1.40 -21.97 -17.02
N LYS A 47 0.14 -21.82 -17.45
CA LYS A 47 -0.21 -21.17 -18.72
C LYS A 47 0.16 -19.68 -18.73
N THR A 48 0.01 -19.02 -17.59
CA THR A 48 0.39 -17.62 -17.38
C THR A 48 1.67 -17.58 -16.55
N GLN A 49 2.69 -16.88 -17.04
CA GLN A 49 4.04 -16.86 -16.45
C GLN A 49 4.50 -15.44 -16.10
N PHE A 50 3.59 -14.47 -16.14
CA PHE A 50 3.84 -13.07 -15.82
C PHE A 50 2.80 -12.57 -14.82
N ALA A 51 3.19 -11.58 -14.02
CA ALA A 51 2.34 -10.89 -13.07
C ALA A 51 2.79 -9.44 -12.88
N CYS A 52 1.99 -8.67 -12.18
CA CYS A 52 2.36 -7.34 -11.69
C CYS A 52 2.71 -7.48 -10.21
N GLU A 53 3.92 -7.95 -9.91
CA GLU A 53 4.42 -8.08 -8.53
C GLU A 53 4.89 -6.71 -8.01
N VAL A 54 4.70 -6.45 -6.72
CA VAL A 54 5.31 -5.30 -6.03
C VAL A 54 6.83 -5.51 -6.02
N LYS A 55 7.59 -4.51 -6.48
CA LYS A 55 9.04 -4.61 -6.67
C LYS A 55 9.77 -3.90 -5.54
N ASP A 56 10.87 -4.48 -5.07
CA ASP A 56 11.79 -3.88 -4.08
C ASP A 56 11.14 -3.42 -2.76
N PHE A 57 9.97 -3.97 -2.41
CA PHE A 57 9.31 -3.67 -1.13
C PHE A 57 10.03 -4.37 0.03
N LYS A 58 10.30 -3.59 1.08
CA LYS A 58 10.93 -4.07 2.31
C LYS A 58 10.09 -3.64 3.51
N ALA A 59 9.28 -4.56 4.03
CA ALA A 59 8.45 -4.30 5.21
C ALA A 59 9.26 -3.83 6.42
N ALA A 60 10.52 -4.27 6.54
CA ALA A 60 11.43 -3.91 7.64
C ALA A 60 11.78 -2.41 7.71
N ASP A 61 11.51 -1.65 6.65
CA ASP A 61 11.70 -0.20 6.64
C ASP A 61 10.56 0.53 7.39
N PHE A 62 9.45 -0.16 7.68
CA PHE A 62 8.22 0.42 8.26
C PHE A 62 7.72 -0.31 9.51
N ILE A 63 7.91 -1.63 9.57
CA ILE A 63 7.33 -2.50 10.60
C ILE A 63 8.48 -3.20 11.35
N ASP A 64 8.36 -3.30 12.68
CA ASP A 64 9.33 -4.06 13.48
C ASP A 64 9.42 -5.52 13.01
N ARG A 65 10.64 -6.05 12.98
CA ARG A 65 10.93 -7.40 12.46
C ARG A 65 10.15 -8.50 13.18
N LYS A 66 9.78 -8.33 14.45
CA LYS A 66 8.97 -9.31 15.19
C LYS A 66 7.52 -9.33 14.70
N GLU A 67 6.97 -8.19 14.33
CA GLU A 67 5.59 -8.08 13.85
C GLU A 67 5.46 -8.54 12.39
N ILE A 68 6.45 -8.25 11.53
CA ILE A 68 6.47 -8.73 10.13
C ILE A 68 6.27 -10.25 10.04
N ARG A 69 6.87 -11.01 10.96
CA ARG A 69 6.79 -12.48 10.95
C ARG A 69 5.40 -13.02 11.29
N LYS A 70 4.53 -12.19 11.85
CA LYS A 70 3.15 -12.55 12.20
C LYS A 70 2.16 -12.13 11.12
N MET A 71 2.62 -11.35 10.13
CA MET A 71 1.79 -10.75 9.09
C MET A 71 2.00 -11.46 7.77
N ASP A 72 0.90 -11.76 7.07
CA ASP A 72 1.00 -12.12 5.65
C ASP A 72 1.47 -10.90 4.83
N LEU A 73 2.01 -11.15 3.64
CA LEU A 73 2.48 -10.10 2.74
C LEU A 73 1.37 -9.09 2.39
N TYR A 74 0.11 -9.54 2.25
CA TYR A 74 -0.99 -8.62 1.97
C TYR A 74 -1.24 -7.64 3.13
N GLU A 75 -1.09 -8.10 4.38
CA GLU A 75 -1.26 -7.27 5.57
C GLU A 75 -0.14 -6.24 5.66
N GLN A 76 1.09 -6.65 5.35
CA GLN A 76 2.23 -5.74 5.30
C GLN A 76 2.01 -4.61 4.29
N TYR A 77 1.47 -4.92 3.10
CA TYR A 77 1.11 -3.90 2.11
C TYR A 77 0.01 -2.97 2.61
N ALA A 78 -1.05 -3.53 3.20
CA ALA A 78 -2.18 -2.75 3.70
C ALA A 78 -1.76 -1.77 4.81
N VAL A 79 -0.97 -2.25 5.78
CA VAL A 79 -0.47 -1.42 6.89
C VAL A 79 0.43 -0.31 6.37
N VAL A 80 1.39 -0.61 5.49
CA VAL A 80 2.30 0.42 4.97
C VAL A 80 1.56 1.45 4.11
N ALA A 81 0.60 1.01 3.28
CA ALA A 81 -0.24 1.93 2.51
C ALA A 81 -1.10 2.83 3.43
N ALA A 82 -1.67 2.28 4.49
CA ALA A 82 -2.43 3.04 5.48
C ALA A 82 -1.55 4.05 6.23
N MET A 83 -0.32 3.68 6.59
CA MET A 83 0.66 4.60 7.20
C MET A 83 0.98 5.77 6.27
N GLN A 84 1.18 5.52 4.97
CA GLN A 84 1.36 6.59 3.98
C GLN A 84 0.13 7.51 3.91
N ALA A 85 -1.08 6.95 3.88
CA ALA A 85 -2.32 7.73 3.79
C ALA A 85 -2.55 8.61 5.03
N VAL A 86 -2.28 8.08 6.23
CA VAL A 86 -2.37 8.85 7.48
C VAL A 86 -1.33 9.97 7.49
N GLN A 87 -0.10 9.70 7.08
CA GLN A 87 0.94 10.73 6.97
C GLN A 87 0.57 11.82 5.95
N ASP A 88 0.13 11.44 4.75
CA ASP A 88 -0.29 12.36 3.68
C ASP A 88 -1.47 13.24 4.10
N SER A 89 -2.37 12.71 4.94
CA SER A 89 -3.52 13.45 5.46
C SER A 89 -3.16 14.62 6.38
N GLY A 90 -1.92 14.66 6.90
CA GLY A 90 -1.49 15.64 7.89
C GLY A 90 -2.24 15.54 9.23
N MET A 91 -2.90 14.41 9.51
CA MET A 91 -3.63 14.18 10.74
C MET A 91 -2.68 14.12 11.94
N ASP A 92 -2.94 14.95 12.95
CA ASP A 92 -2.24 14.90 14.23
C ASP A 92 -2.91 13.88 15.16
N LEU A 93 -2.28 12.71 15.30
CA LEU A 93 -2.79 11.60 16.10
C LEU A 93 -2.72 11.85 17.62
N GLU A 94 -2.03 12.90 18.07
CA GLU A 94 -1.94 13.27 19.48
C GLU A 94 -3.12 14.14 19.92
N THR A 95 -3.73 14.88 18.99
CA THR A 95 -4.84 15.80 19.30
C THR A 95 -6.20 15.30 18.86
N ILE A 96 -6.25 14.31 17.96
CA ILE A 96 -7.52 13.75 17.47
C ILE A 96 -8.17 12.80 18.47
N ASP A 97 -9.50 12.83 18.53
CA ASP A 97 -10.29 11.84 19.26
C ASP A 97 -10.31 10.52 18.48
N LYS A 98 -9.60 9.52 19.01
CA LYS A 98 -9.42 8.21 18.38
C LYS A 98 -10.70 7.37 18.34
N ASP A 99 -11.69 7.66 19.20
CA ASP A 99 -12.98 6.96 19.16
C ASP A 99 -13.83 7.37 17.93
N ASN A 100 -13.48 8.50 17.29
CA ASN A 100 -14.09 8.95 16.03
C ASN A 100 -13.34 8.45 14.78
N ILE A 101 -12.33 7.59 14.93
CA ILE A 101 -11.51 7.08 13.83
C ILE A 101 -11.76 5.59 13.62
N GLY A 102 -12.30 5.26 12.45
CA GLY A 102 -12.54 3.88 12.02
C GLY A 102 -11.52 3.42 10.98
N VAL A 103 -11.32 2.11 10.90
CA VAL A 103 -10.53 1.47 9.85
C VAL A 103 -11.42 0.49 9.10
N VAL A 104 -11.44 0.61 7.77
CA VAL A 104 -12.10 -0.32 6.85
C VAL A 104 -11.13 -0.57 5.70
N LEU A 105 -10.65 -1.80 5.57
CA LEU A 105 -9.62 -2.24 4.61
C LEU A 105 -10.13 -3.42 3.78
#